data_AF-A0A3C1DH76-F1
#
_entry.id   AF-A0A3C1DH76-F1
#
_cell.length_a   1.000
_cell.length_b   1.000
_cell.length_c   1.000
_cell.angle_alpha   90.00
_cell.angle_beta   90.00
_cell.angle_gamma   90.00
#
_symmetry.space_group_name_H-M   'P 1'
#
loop_
_entity.id
_entity.type
_entity.pdbx_description
1 polymer ?
#
loop_
_entity_poly.entity_id
_entity_poly.type
_entity_poly.pdbx_seq_one_letter_code
_entity_poly.pdbx_strand_id
1 'polypeptide(L)'
;WLFYVQHQFEETYWDRDGSWTVDRAAFEGSSYFHLPRILQWFSGNIGFHHIHHLALKVPNYRLEECYKSSERLQHAPTLTMRTSLHCASLALWDEDRRKLVPFPA
;
A
#
# COMPACT_ATOMS: atom_id res chain seq x y z
N TRP A 1 -5.61 3.39 10.73
CA TRP A 1 -4.19 3.62 10.38
C TRP A 1 -3.66 2.59 9.39
N LEU A 2 -3.54 1.30 9.79
CA LEU A 2 -2.97 0.23 8.94
C LEU A 2 -3.57 0.20 7.52
N PHE A 3 -4.90 0.10 7.37
CA PHE A 3 -5.52 0.10 6.04
C PHE A 3 -5.44 1.46 5.34
N TYR A 4 -5.77 2.53 6.07
CA TYR A 4 -5.76 3.90 5.54
C TYR A 4 -4.42 4.28 4.90
N VAL A 5 -3.33 4.22 5.67
CA VAL A 5 -2.04 4.74 5.21
C VAL A 5 -1.45 3.88 4.09
N GLN A 6 -1.85 2.61 4.02
CA GLN A 6 -1.43 1.70 2.95
C GLN A 6 -2.05 2.02 1.58
N HIS A 7 -3.02 2.92 1.53
CA HIS A 7 -3.59 3.48 0.30
C HIS A 7 -3.35 5.00 0.15
N GLN A 8 -2.88 5.64 1.22
CA GLN A 8 -2.71 7.08 1.32
C GLN A 8 -1.22 7.44 1.37
N PHE A 9 -0.55 7.40 0.22
CA PHE A 9 0.85 7.79 0.07
C PHE A 9 1.05 8.54 -1.25
N GLU A 10 2.10 9.37 -1.33
CA GLU A 10 2.27 10.36 -2.42
C GLU A 10 2.16 9.75 -3.83
N GLU A 11 2.83 8.62 -4.07
CA GLU A 11 2.92 7.94 -5.36
C GLU A 11 1.85 6.86 -5.57
N THR A 12 0.73 6.91 -4.83
CA THR A 12 -0.34 5.94 -4.99
C THR A 12 -0.98 6.04 -6.38
N TYR A 13 -1.53 4.93 -6.87
CA TYR A 13 -2.18 4.88 -8.17
C TYR A 13 -3.69 5.07 -8.09
N TRP A 14 -4.16 6.15 -8.69
CA TRP A 14 -5.56 6.44 -8.97
C TRP A 14 -5.73 6.69 -10.47
N ASP A 15 -6.79 6.17 -11.05
CA ASP A 15 -7.05 6.29 -12.49
C ASP A 15 -8.54 6.27 -12.79
N ARG A 16 -8.90 6.76 -13.97
CA ARG A 16 -10.29 6.75 -14.44
C ARG A 16 -10.64 5.36 -14.98
N ASP A 17 -11.95 5.07 -15.01
CA ASP A 17 -12.51 3.75 -15.34
C ASP A 17 -11.96 3.12 -16.64
N GLY A 18 -11.63 3.92 -17.66
CA GLY A 18 -11.13 3.42 -18.95
C GLY A 18 -9.67 2.91 -18.97
N SER A 19 -8.85 3.27 -17.97
CA SER A 19 -7.43 2.90 -17.85
C SER A 19 -7.14 2.08 -16.60
N TRP A 20 -8.17 1.86 -15.77
CA TRP A 20 -8.05 1.16 -14.51
C TRP A 20 -7.96 -0.34 -14.71
N THR A 21 -7.01 -0.98 -14.01
CA THR A 21 -6.93 -2.44 -13.97
C THR A 21 -6.70 -2.92 -12.53
N VAL A 22 -7.30 -4.06 -12.18
CA VAL A 22 -7.22 -4.63 -10.82
C VAL A 22 -5.77 -4.88 -10.39
N ASP A 23 -4.94 -5.36 -11.30
CA ASP A 23 -3.54 -5.67 -11.05
C ASP A 23 -2.72 -4.41 -10.74
N ARG A 24 -2.92 -3.31 -11.49
CA ARG A 24 -2.26 -2.04 -11.22
C ARG A 24 -2.80 -1.39 -9.95
N ALA A 25 -4.11 -1.42 -9.73
CA ALA A 25 -4.71 -0.90 -8.51
C ALA A 25 -4.23 -1.65 -7.26
N ALA A 26 -4.12 -2.98 -7.33
CA ALA A 26 -3.62 -3.79 -6.22
C ALA A 26 -2.12 -3.58 -5.95
N PHE A 27 -1.32 -3.38 -7.00
CA PHE A 27 0.14 -3.32 -6.89
C PHE A 27 0.69 -1.91 -6.69
N GLU A 28 0.14 -0.92 -7.40
CA GLU A 28 0.58 0.49 -7.38
C GLU A 28 -0.34 1.36 -6.49
N GLY A 29 -1.61 0.97 -6.31
CA GLY A 29 -2.58 1.67 -5.46
C GLY A 29 -2.56 1.23 -3.99
N SER A 30 -1.66 0.30 -3.65
CA SER A 30 -1.45 -0.22 -2.31
C SER A 30 0.04 -0.31 -1.99
N SER A 31 0.39 -0.26 -0.71
CA SER A 31 1.79 -0.35 -0.25
C SER A 31 2.07 -1.59 0.59
N TYR A 32 3.34 -1.96 0.71
CA TYR A 32 3.89 -2.75 1.79
C TYR A 32 4.16 -1.87 3.02
N PHE A 33 3.45 -2.07 4.12
CA PHE A 33 3.76 -1.43 5.39
C PHE A 33 4.77 -2.26 6.19
N HIS A 34 6.04 -1.85 6.13
CA HIS A 34 7.12 -2.45 6.88
C HIS A 34 7.02 -2.12 8.37
N LEU A 35 6.45 -3.07 9.11
CA LEU A 35 6.27 -3.00 10.56
C LEU A 35 7.39 -3.76 11.29
N PRO A 36 7.82 -3.28 12.47
CA PRO A 36 8.63 -4.10 13.38
C PRO A 36 7.95 -5.43 13.67
N ARG A 37 8.75 -6.49 13.91
CA ARG A 37 8.27 -7.88 14.00
C ARG A 37 7.09 -8.09 14.96
N ILE A 38 7.09 -7.40 16.10
CA ILE A 38 6.00 -7.46 17.08
C ILE A 38 4.69 -6.95 16.46
N LEU A 39 4.72 -5.76 15.84
CA LEU A 39 3.55 -5.16 15.22
C LEU A 39 3.11 -5.93 13.97
N GLN A 40 4.06 -6.48 13.20
CA GLN A 40 3.77 -7.37 12.08
C GLN A 40 2.97 -8.61 12.55
N TRP A 41 3.38 -9.23 13.66
CA TRP A 41 2.68 -10.37 14.24
C TRP A 41 1.29 -9.98 14.77
N PHE A 42 1.18 -8.91 15.55
CA PHE A 42 -0.11 -8.44 16.11
C PHE A 42 -1.11 -8.06 15.02
N SER A 43 -0.63 -7.47 13.93
CA SER A 43 -1.47 -7.11 12.78
C SER A 43 -1.77 -8.29 11.86
N GLY A 44 -1.26 -9.49 12.20
CA GLY A 44 -1.43 -10.70 11.41
C GLY A 44 -0.96 -10.49 9.99
N ASN A 45 0.25 -9.98 9.77
CA ASN A 45 0.85 -9.77 8.44
C ASN A 45 0.09 -8.85 7.47
N ILE A 46 -0.90 -8.07 7.93
CA ILE A 46 -1.67 -7.19 7.03
C ILE A 46 -0.84 -6.06 6.40
N GLY A 47 0.40 -5.86 6.87
CA GLY A 47 1.37 -4.96 6.24
C GLY A 47 1.70 -5.34 4.80
N PHE A 48 1.54 -6.61 4.38
CA PHE A 48 1.68 -7.04 2.99
C PHE A 48 0.40 -6.77 2.18
N HIS A 49 -0.16 -5.57 2.29
CA HIS A 49 -1.51 -5.28 1.82
C HIS A 49 -1.68 -5.35 0.31
N HIS A 50 -0.64 -4.98 -0.45
CA HIS A 50 -0.60 -5.14 -1.90
C HIS A 50 -0.76 -6.61 -2.33
N ILE A 51 -0.16 -7.56 -1.61
CA ILE A 51 -0.31 -9.00 -1.88
C ILE A 51 -1.72 -9.46 -1.49
N HIS A 52 -2.26 -8.95 -0.38
CA HIS A 52 -3.64 -9.27 0.02
C HIS A 52 -4.64 -8.86 -1.07
N HIS A 53 -4.52 -7.66 -1.63
CA HIS A 53 -5.38 -7.22 -2.75
C HIS A 53 -5.16 -8.03 -4.02
N LEU A 54 -3.91 -8.35 -4.36
CA LEU A 54 -3.59 -9.14 -5.55
C LEU A 54 -4.13 -10.58 -5.44
N ALA A 55 -4.11 -11.16 -4.24
CA ALA A 55 -4.43 -12.55 -3.98
C ALA A 55 -5.26 -12.72 -2.70
N LEU A 56 -6.50 -12.22 -2.73
CA LEU A 56 -7.44 -12.19 -1.59
C LEU A 56 -7.67 -13.55 -0.90
N LYS A 57 -7.42 -14.67 -1.59
CA LYS A 57 -7.58 -16.03 -1.07
C LYS A 57 -6.38 -16.50 -0.23
N VAL A 58 -5.24 -15.82 -0.29
CA VAL A 58 -4.07 -16.17 0.50
C VAL A 58 -4.33 -15.74 1.95
N PRO A 59 -4.29 -16.67 2.91
CA PRO A 59 -4.49 -16.32 4.30
C PRO A 59 -3.30 -15.51 4.83
N ASN A 60 -3.55 -14.60 5.77
CA ASN A 60 -2.54 -13.61 6.13
C ASN A 60 -1.21 -14.20 6.63
N TYR A 61 -1.25 -15.33 7.33
CA TYR A 61 -0.04 -16.01 7.83
C TYR A 61 0.91 -16.49 6.71
N ARG A 62 0.44 -16.56 5.45
CA ARG A 62 1.26 -16.90 4.27
C ARG A 62 1.70 -15.68 3.45
N LEU A 63 1.25 -14.47 3.78
CA LEU A 63 1.60 -13.30 2.97
C LEU A 63 3.11 -13.01 2.97
N GLU A 64 3.81 -13.26 4.08
CA GLU A 64 5.27 -13.13 4.14
C GLU A 64 5.98 -14.17 3.24
N GLU A 65 5.43 -15.38 3.13
CA GLU A 65 5.93 -16.42 2.22
C GLU A 65 5.78 -15.97 0.76
N CYS A 66 4.61 -15.45 0.40
CA CYS A 66 4.37 -14.87 -0.93
C CYS A 66 5.30 -13.69 -1.22
N TYR A 67 5.51 -12.77 -0.27
CA TYR A 67 6.42 -11.65 -0.45
C TYR A 67 7.85 -12.11 -0.76
N LYS A 68 8.32 -13.15 -0.06
CA LYS A 68 9.66 -13.71 -0.25
C LYS A 68 9.82 -14.54 -1.52
N SER A 69 8.73 -15.07 -2.08
CA SER A 69 8.80 -15.98 -3.23
C SER A 69 9.06 -15.29 -4.57
N SER A 70 8.91 -13.96 -4.65
CA SER A 70 9.05 -13.23 -5.91
C SER A 70 9.58 -11.81 -5.68
N GLU A 71 10.71 -11.47 -6.32
CA GLU A 71 11.28 -10.11 -6.29
C GLU A 71 10.28 -9.06 -6.78
N ARG A 72 9.45 -9.40 -7.78
CA ARG A 72 8.38 -8.50 -8.25
C ARG A 72 7.47 -8.08 -7.09
N LEU A 73 7.14 -8.96 -6.15
CA LEU A 73 6.26 -8.62 -5.02
C LEU A 73 6.95 -7.75 -3.97
N GLN A 74 8.27 -7.64 -4.01
CA GLN A 74 9.07 -6.81 -3.12
C GLN A 74 9.25 -5.39 -3.64
N HIS A 75 8.97 -5.14 -4.93
CA HIS A 75 9.06 -3.83 -5.56
C HIS A 75 7.82 -2.94 -5.37
N ALA A 76 6.86 -3.37 -4.55
CA ALA A 76 5.71 -2.53 -4.23
C ALA A 76 6.15 -1.29 -3.42
N PRO A 77 5.40 -0.17 -3.50
CA PRO A 77 5.64 0.99 -2.66
C PRO A 77 5.75 0.58 -1.19
N THR A 78 6.78 1.03 -0.48
CA THR A 78 7.02 0.60 0.90
C THR A 78 6.89 1.78 1.86
N LEU A 79 6.07 1.59 2.89
CA LEU A 79 5.90 2.53 3.99
C LEU A 79 6.55 1.98 5.25
N THR A 80 7.14 2.87 6.04
CA THR A 80 7.60 2.61 7.40
C THR A 80 6.72 3.38 8.37
N MET A 81 6.82 3.11 9.67
CA MET A 81 6.08 3.88 10.68
C MET A 81 6.33 5.39 10.53
N ARG A 82 7.58 5.78 10.27
CA ARG A 82 7.96 7.18 10.08
C ARG A 82 7.32 7.79 8.83
N THR A 83 7.43 7.12 7.67
CA THR A 83 6.87 7.66 6.43
C THR A 83 5.34 7.65 6.46
N SER A 84 4.73 6.70 7.16
CA SER A 84 3.28 6.65 7.36
C SER A 84 2.76 7.92 8.05
N LEU A 85 3.49 8.45 9.04
CA LEU A 85 3.09 9.66 9.75
C LEU A 85 3.18 10.90 8.85
N HIS A 86 4.18 10.97 7.95
CA HIS A 86 4.26 12.04 6.95
C HIS A 86 3.07 11.98 5.99
N CYS A 87 2.59 10.78 5.66
CA CYS A 87 1.46 10.59 4.76
C CYS A 87 0.11 10.96 5.38
N ALA A 88 0.03 11.21 6.69
CA ALA A 88 -1.21 11.52 7.40
C ALA A 88 -1.94 12.76 6.86
N SER A 89 -1.17 13.75 6.38
CA SER A 89 -1.69 15.02 5.88
C SER A 89 -2.20 14.92 4.44
N LEU A 90 -1.84 13.87 3.71
CA LEU A 90 -2.22 13.69 2.32
C LEU A 90 -3.68 13.27 2.22
N ALA A 91 -4.50 14.04 1.51
CA ALA A 91 -5.95 13.85 1.49
C ALA A 91 -6.60 14.06 0.11
N LEU A 92 -5.96 14.82 -0.79
CA LEU A 92 -6.52 15.19 -2.08
C LEU A 92 -5.70 14.57 -3.21
N TRP A 93 -6.36 14.12 -4.29
CA TRP A 93 -5.68 13.67 -5.50
C TRP A 93 -5.50 14.83 -6.47
N ASP A 94 -4.25 15.16 -6.81
CA ASP A 94 -3.90 16.13 -7.84
C ASP A 94 -3.77 15.38 -9.18
N GLU A 95 -4.74 15.60 -10.08
CA GLU A 95 -4.78 14.92 -11.39
C GLU A 95 -3.62 15.30 -12.30
N ASP A 96 -3.17 16.56 -12.26
CA ASP A 96 -2.10 17.08 -13.13
C ASP A 96 -0.75 16.47 -12.72
N ARG A 97 -0.52 16.35 -11.42
CA ARG A 97 0.73 15.80 -10.86
C ARG A 97 0.67 14.29 -10.66
N ARG A 98 -0.51 13.67 -10.73
CA ARG A 98 -0.80 12.28 -10.38
C ARG A 98 -0.26 11.90 -8.99
N LYS A 99 -0.56 12.73 -8.00
CA LYS A 99 -0.06 12.56 -6.63
C LYS A 99 -1.12 12.89 -5.59
N LEU A 100 -1.01 12.25 -4.42
CA LEU A 100 -1.75 12.71 -3.25
C LEU A 100 -1.06 13.94 -2.62
N VAL A 101 -1.85 14.97 -2.33
CA VAL A 101 -1.43 16.25 -1.75
C VAL A 101 -2.24 16.58 -0.49
N PRO A 102 -1.69 17.40 0.44
CA PRO A 102 -2.45 17.86 1.59
C PRO A 102 -3.47 18.94 1.21
N PHE A 103 -4.37 19.27 2.14
CA PHE A 103 -5.22 20.45 1.98
C PHE A 103 -4.36 21.72 1.89
N PRO A 104 -4.76 22.72 1.09
CA PRO A 104 -4.17 24.05 1.13
C PRO A 104 -4.24 24.61 2.56
N ALA A 105 -3.20 25.35 2.95
CA ALA A 105 -3.13 26.02 4.26
C ALA A 105 -4.10 27.20 4.37
#